data_AF-D3J8V4-F1
#
_entry.id   AF-D3J8V4-F1
#
_cell.length_a   1.000
_cell.length_b   1.000
_cell.length_c   1.000
_cell.angle_alpha   90.00
_cell.angle_beta   90.00
_cell.angle_gamma   90.00
#
_symmetry.space_group_name_H-M   'P 1'
#
loop_
_entity.id
_entity.type
_entity.pdbx_description
1 polymer ?
#
loop_
_entity_poly.entity_id
_entity_poly.type
_entity_poly.pdbx_seq_one_letter_code
_entity_poly.pdbx_strand_id
1 'polypeptide(L)'
;TPEYVEQVIKAERPSGVLLTFGGQTALNCGVDLDREGIFQKYGVKIMGTPIKSIIETEDRKIFADRVNEIGEKVAPSAAVYSVQEALAAAEVIGYPVMARAAFSLGGLGSGFASNIDELKTLAHHALAHSNQLIIDKSLKGWKEVEYEVVRDAFDNCITVCNMENLDPLGIHTGESIVVAPSQTLSNREYNMLRTTAIKVIRHFGVVGECNIQYALNPYSEEYFIIEVNARLSRSSALASKATGYPLAYVAAKLSLGIALPDIKNSVTGVTTACFEPSLDYCVVKIPRWDLAKFIRVSKNIGSSMKSVGEVMAIGRKFEEAFQKALRMVDNVNGFDPYLKEVNENELTQPTDQRMFVLAAALKAGYTVDKLYELTKIDRWFLRKMKNIIDLTIRLEALDNKIADQKILLEAKQIGFSDKQIAEAIKSTELAVRTQRRDTGVLPFIKQIDTVAGEWPATTNYLYLTYNASEHDIEFPGQYTMVIGS
;
A
#
# COMPACT_ATOMS: atom_id res chain seq x y z
N THR A 1 21.58 14.25 15.28
CA THR A 1 21.96 13.17 16.22
C THR A 1 21.39 13.49 17.58
N PRO A 2 21.31 12.53 18.51
CA PRO A 2 20.80 12.78 19.86
C PRO A 2 21.49 13.97 20.57
N GLU A 3 22.81 14.12 20.42
CA GLU A 3 23.59 15.18 21.07
C GLU A 3 23.16 16.58 20.59
N TYR A 4 22.95 16.75 19.27
CA TYR A 4 22.44 18.01 18.71
C TYR A 4 21.02 18.29 19.19
N VAL A 5 20.17 17.28 19.27
CA VAL A 5 18.79 17.45 19.77
C VAL A 5 18.80 17.82 21.24
N GLU A 6 19.69 17.26 22.07
CA GLU A 6 19.87 17.72 23.46
C GLU A 6 20.26 19.21 23.51
N GLN A 7 21.18 19.68 22.66
CA GLN A 7 21.53 21.11 22.63
C GLN A 7 20.32 21.99 22.30
N VAL A 8 19.48 21.58 21.35
CA VAL A 8 18.23 22.28 21.04
C VAL A 8 17.27 22.26 22.23
N ILE A 9 17.08 21.12 22.89
CA ILE A 9 16.24 21.00 24.11
C ILE A 9 16.76 21.92 25.22
N LYS A 10 18.09 21.97 25.41
CA LYS A 10 18.73 22.80 26.42
C LYS A 10 18.55 24.30 26.14
N ALA A 11 18.57 24.72 24.87
CA ALA A 11 18.40 26.10 24.44
C ALA A 11 16.92 26.54 24.44
N GLU A 12 16.04 25.76 23.81
CA GLU A 12 14.65 26.13 23.56
C GLU A 12 13.69 25.74 24.70
N ARG A 13 14.09 24.80 25.58
CA ARG A 13 13.30 24.32 26.73
C ARG A 13 11.85 23.95 26.38
N PRO A 14 11.63 23.05 25.40
CA PRO A 14 10.28 22.67 25.00
C PRO A 14 9.54 21.95 26.13
N SER A 15 8.24 22.21 26.27
CA SER A 15 7.40 21.49 27.24
C SER A 15 7.01 20.08 26.78
N GLY A 16 7.07 19.80 25.48
CA GLY A 16 6.79 18.48 24.94
C GLY A 16 7.40 18.24 23.55
N VAL A 17 7.45 16.97 23.16
CA VAL A 17 8.06 16.49 21.92
C VAL A 17 7.15 15.47 21.24
N LEU A 18 7.07 15.54 19.90
CA LEU A 18 6.36 14.57 19.06
C LEU A 18 7.39 13.71 18.33
N LEU A 19 7.38 12.40 18.58
CA LEU A 19 8.34 11.46 17.98
C LEU A 19 7.79 10.76 16.73
N THR A 20 6.48 10.74 16.56
CA THR A 20 5.75 9.91 15.58
C THR A 20 5.55 10.56 14.21
N PHE A 21 6.22 11.68 13.92
CA PHE A 21 6.04 12.47 12.69
C PHE A 21 7.24 12.47 11.75
N GLY A 22 8.42 12.00 12.21
CA GLY A 22 9.67 12.10 11.46
C GLY A 22 10.24 10.75 11.00
N GLY A 23 9.37 9.75 10.80
CA GLY A 23 9.78 8.40 10.42
C GLY A 23 10.73 7.75 11.41
N GLN A 24 11.54 6.80 10.93
CA GLN A 24 12.46 6.03 11.79
C GLN A 24 13.53 6.90 12.45
N THR A 25 13.98 7.97 11.77
CA THR A 25 15.01 8.87 12.31
C THR A 25 14.54 9.55 13.59
N ALA A 26 13.31 10.04 13.62
CA ALA A 26 12.74 10.67 14.82
C ALA A 26 12.48 9.66 15.95
N LEU A 27 12.00 8.46 15.61
CA LEU A 27 11.77 7.40 16.60
C LEU A 27 13.07 6.97 17.28
N ASN A 28 14.09 6.59 16.50
CA ASN A 28 15.36 6.14 17.05
C ASN A 28 16.02 7.23 17.90
N CYS A 29 16.06 8.46 17.39
CA CYS A 29 16.60 9.59 18.15
C CYS A 29 15.82 9.83 19.45
N GLY A 30 14.50 9.70 19.43
CA GLY A 30 13.65 9.83 20.62
C GLY A 30 13.91 8.73 21.64
N VAL A 31 14.03 7.47 21.20
CA VAL A 31 14.33 6.32 22.06
C VAL A 31 15.71 6.46 22.70
N ASP A 32 16.72 6.92 21.96
CA ASP A 32 18.06 7.14 22.50
C ASP A 32 18.07 8.27 23.55
N LEU A 33 17.39 9.38 23.28
CA LEU A 33 17.25 10.50 24.23
C LEU A 33 16.50 10.10 25.51
N ASP A 34 15.47 9.26 25.39
CA ASP A 34 14.72 8.75 26.54
C ASP A 34 15.59 7.79 27.37
N ARG A 35 16.33 6.88 26.71
CA ARG A 35 17.26 5.96 27.35
C ARG A 35 18.39 6.68 28.09
N GLU A 36 18.88 7.80 27.56
CA GLU A 36 19.86 8.67 28.21
C GLU A 36 19.25 9.56 29.32
N GLY A 37 17.94 9.50 29.54
CA GLY A 37 17.23 10.27 30.56
C GLY A 37 17.13 11.78 30.23
N ILE A 38 17.35 12.16 28.96
CA ILE A 38 17.37 13.56 28.54
C ILE A 38 16.00 14.21 28.70
N PHE A 39 14.91 13.54 28.31
CA PHE A 39 13.56 14.09 28.47
C PHE A 39 13.23 14.35 29.94
N GLN A 40 13.59 13.42 30.84
CA GLN A 40 13.42 13.61 32.28
C GLN A 40 14.29 14.75 32.82
N LYS A 41 15.57 14.82 32.44
CA LYS A 41 16.53 15.86 32.84
C LYS A 41 16.05 17.28 32.52
N TYR A 42 15.36 17.47 31.39
CA TYR A 42 14.88 18.78 30.94
C TYR A 42 13.38 18.99 31.13
N GLY A 43 12.64 18.02 31.68
CA GLY A 43 11.19 18.12 31.91
C GLY A 43 10.35 18.13 30.63
N VAL A 44 10.83 17.49 29.55
CA VAL A 44 10.15 17.41 28.26
C VAL A 44 9.18 16.24 28.27
N LYS A 45 7.90 16.48 27.95
CA LYS A 45 6.89 15.41 27.85
C LYS A 45 6.85 14.80 26.46
N ILE A 46 6.84 13.48 26.35
CA ILE A 46 6.54 12.81 25.09
C ILE A 46 5.02 12.90 24.85
N MET A 47 4.64 13.48 23.72
CA MET A 47 3.25 13.77 23.36
C MET A 47 2.73 12.73 22.36
N GLY A 48 1.46 12.34 22.47
CA GLY A 48 0.87 11.27 21.66
C GLY A 48 1.28 9.89 22.13
N THR A 49 1.70 9.03 21.21
CA THR A 49 2.07 7.64 21.51
C THR A 49 3.21 7.57 22.56
N PRO A 50 3.01 6.83 23.66
CA PRO A 50 4.06 6.64 24.67
C PRO A 50 5.33 5.99 24.11
N ILE A 51 6.49 6.37 24.63
CA ILE A 51 7.80 5.78 24.22
C ILE A 51 7.83 4.26 24.42
N LYS A 52 7.18 3.75 25.47
CA LYS A 52 7.02 2.32 25.71
C LYS A 52 6.33 1.64 24.54
N SER A 53 5.21 2.18 24.07
CA SER A 53 4.47 1.64 22.93
C SER A 53 5.32 1.63 21.66
N ILE A 54 6.09 2.70 21.41
CA ILE A 54 7.03 2.77 20.28
C ILE A 54 8.06 1.63 20.35
N ILE A 55 8.71 1.44 21.50
CA ILE A 55 9.71 0.39 21.70
C ILE A 55 9.09 -1.00 21.52
N GLU A 56 7.91 -1.23 22.11
CA GLU A 56 7.20 -2.51 22.04
C GLU A 56 6.76 -2.87 20.61
N THR A 57 6.47 -1.90 19.75
CA THR A 57 6.11 -2.14 18.34
C THR A 57 7.31 -2.30 17.40
N GLU A 58 8.46 -1.71 17.75
CA GLU A 58 9.67 -1.76 16.91
C GLU A 58 10.52 -3.02 17.15
N ASP A 59 10.54 -3.54 18.38
CA ASP A 59 11.23 -4.80 18.68
C ASP A 59 10.33 -5.99 18.33
N ARG A 60 10.73 -6.79 17.34
CA ARG A 60 9.94 -7.93 16.83
C ARG A 60 9.61 -8.97 17.91
N LYS A 61 10.50 -9.21 18.87
CA LYS A 61 10.26 -10.20 19.92
C LYS A 61 9.25 -9.66 20.92
N ILE A 62 9.45 -8.43 21.37
CA ILE A 62 8.51 -7.78 22.29
C ILE A 62 7.14 -7.65 21.61
N PHE A 63 7.09 -7.25 20.35
CA PHE A 63 5.86 -7.16 19.58
C PHE A 63 5.12 -8.51 19.54
N ALA A 64 5.82 -9.60 19.21
CA ALA A 64 5.25 -10.95 19.20
C ALA A 64 4.69 -11.34 20.56
N ASP A 65 5.44 -11.11 21.63
CA ASP A 65 5.02 -11.43 23.00
C ASP A 65 3.77 -10.62 23.39
N ARG A 66 3.76 -9.30 23.14
CA ARG A 66 2.62 -8.40 23.42
C ARG A 66 1.38 -8.79 22.63
N VAL A 67 1.51 -9.16 21.36
CA VAL A 67 0.40 -9.64 20.52
C VAL A 67 -0.15 -10.99 21.03
N ASN A 68 0.71 -11.90 21.46
CA ASN A 68 0.31 -13.19 22.02
C ASN A 68 -0.49 -13.06 23.33
N GLU A 69 -0.19 -12.05 24.17
CA GLU A 69 -0.95 -11.80 25.42
C GLU A 69 -2.45 -11.60 25.20
N ILE A 70 -2.84 -11.06 24.04
CA ILE A 70 -4.24 -10.84 23.66
C ILE A 70 -4.80 -11.96 22.77
N GLY A 71 -4.08 -13.07 22.63
CA GLY A 71 -4.48 -14.23 21.83
C GLY A 71 -4.47 -14.00 20.31
N GLU A 72 -3.81 -12.93 19.85
CA GLU A 72 -3.57 -12.67 18.43
C GLU A 72 -2.27 -13.34 17.98
N LYS A 73 -2.06 -13.46 16.67
CA LYS A 73 -0.92 -14.19 16.10
C LYS A 73 -0.08 -13.30 15.21
N VAL A 74 1.21 -13.22 15.51
CA VAL A 74 2.21 -12.78 14.54
C VAL A 74 2.67 -13.95 13.68
N ALA A 75 3.24 -13.65 12.51
CA ALA A 75 3.85 -14.67 11.67
C ALA A 75 4.88 -15.49 12.47
N PRO A 76 4.74 -16.82 12.60
CA PRO A 76 5.64 -17.64 13.39
C PRO A 76 7.06 -17.55 12.85
N SER A 77 8.03 -17.30 13.73
CA SER A 77 9.44 -17.28 13.40
C SER A 77 10.28 -17.87 14.54
N ALA A 78 11.43 -18.45 14.20
CA ALA A 78 12.38 -18.99 15.16
C ALA A 78 13.81 -18.71 14.72
N ALA A 79 14.63 -18.18 15.63
CA ALA A 79 16.08 -18.14 15.45
C ALA A 79 16.68 -19.49 15.86
N VAL A 80 17.47 -20.08 14.98
CA VAL A 80 18.08 -21.40 15.12
C VAL A 80 19.58 -21.34 14.79
N TYR A 81 20.36 -22.23 15.38
CA TYR A 81 21.82 -22.23 15.29
C TYR A 81 22.38 -23.55 14.73
N SER A 82 21.51 -24.51 14.42
CA SER A 82 21.89 -25.80 13.83
C SER A 82 20.84 -26.26 12.82
N VAL A 83 21.22 -27.18 11.93
CA VAL A 83 20.29 -27.79 10.97
C VAL A 83 19.18 -28.54 11.72
N GLN A 84 19.51 -29.24 12.81
CA GLN A 84 18.54 -29.95 13.64
C GLN A 84 17.52 -28.99 14.27
N GLU A 85 17.98 -27.86 14.81
CA GLU A 85 17.07 -26.82 15.32
C GLU A 85 16.20 -26.23 14.21
N ALA A 86 16.75 -26.02 13.01
CA ALA A 86 15.97 -25.54 11.86
C ALA A 86 14.84 -26.50 11.48
N LEU A 87 15.13 -27.81 11.43
CA LEU A 87 14.13 -28.84 11.14
C LEU A 87 13.07 -28.93 12.24
N ALA A 88 13.47 -28.89 13.52
CA ALA A 88 12.54 -28.90 14.65
C ALA A 88 11.65 -27.65 14.67
N ALA A 89 12.22 -26.47 14.40
CA ALA A 89 11.47 -25.23 14.28
C ALA A 89 10.46 -25.29 13.14
N ALA A 90 10.84 -25.82 11.98
CA ALA A 90 9.94 -25.95 10.83
C ALA A 90 8.82 -26.99 11.05
N GLU A 91 9.05 -28.01 11.87
CA GLU A 91 8.00 -28.97 12.27
C GLU A 91 6.92 -28.29 13.13
N VAL A 92 7.33 -27.36 14.01
CA VAL A 92 6.41 -26.56 14.84
C VAL A 92 5.72 -25.46 14.02
N ILE A 93 6.46 -24.74 13.18
CA ILE A 93 5.95 -23.64 12.34
C ILE A 93 5.06 -24.17 11.21
N GLY A 94 5.39 -25.36 10.69
CA GLY A 94 4.74 -26.00 9.56
C GLY A 94 5.20 -25.44 8.21
N TYR A 95 5.49 -26.33 7.27
CA TYR A 95 5.85 -25.98 5.89
C TYR A 95 4.70 -25.31 5.11
N PRO A 96 5.01 -24.54 4.03
CA PRO A 96 6.34 -24.09 3.64
C PRO A 96 6.92 -23.05 4.61
N VAL A 97 8.25 -23.02 4.71
CA VAL A 97 9.01 -22.06 5.54
C VAL A 97 10.02 -21.28 4.69
N MET A 98 10.40 -20.10 5.16
CA MET A 98 11.49 -19.31 4.62
C MET A 98 12.68 -19.36 5.59
N ALA A 99 13.82 -19.82 5.11
CA ALA A 99 15.08 -19.78 5.84
C ALA A 99 15.83 -18.48 5.44
N ARG A 100 16.28 -17.70 6.42
CA ARG A 100 17.13 -16.51 6.22
C ARG A 100 18.37 -16.58 7.08
N ALA A 101 19.55 -16.48 6.47
CA ALA A 101 20.78 -16.30 7.23
C ALA A 101 20.77 -14.95 7.96
N ALA A 102 21.09 -14.94 9.25
CA ALA A 102 21.25 -13.70 9.99
C ALA A 102 22.50 -12.95 9.52
N PHE A 103 22.47 -11.62 9.60
CA PHE A 103 23.58 -10.73 9.25
C PHE A 103 24.10 -10.83 7.80
N SER A 104 23.34 -11.42 6.87
CA SER A 104 23.68 -11.44 5.44
C SER A 104 22.94 -10.35 4.67
N LEU A 105 23.66 -9.68 3.76
CA LEU A 105 23.09 -8.69 2.83
C LEU A 105 22.68 -9.37 1.52
N GLY A 106 21.58 -8.94 0.92
CA GLY A 106 21.16 -9.37 -0.42
C GLY A 106 20.58 -10.80 -0.51
N GLY A 107 20.13 -11.39 0.60
CA GLY A 107 19.49 -12.71 0.60
C GLY A 107 20.47 -13.87 0.41
N LEU A 108 21.78 -13.64 0.60
CA LEU A 108 22.79 -14.70 0.55
C LEU A 108 22.47 -15.76 1.62
N GLY A 109 22.23 -17.00 1.17
CA GLY A 109 21.85 -18.11 2.05
C GLY A 109 20.38 -18.12 2.48
N SER A 110 19.53 -17.28 1.90
CA SER A 110 18.08 -17.33 2.13
C SER A 110 17.36 -18.14 1.04
N GLY A 111 16.28 -18.82 1.40
CA GLY A 111 15.52 -19.65 0.49
C GLY A 111 14.22 -20.18 1.09
N PHE A 112 13.33 -20.67 0.22
CA PHE A 112 12.08 -21.28 0.63
C PHE A 112 12.23 -22.80 0.64
N ALA A 113 11.70 -23.43 1.68
CA ALA A 113 11.58 -24.87 1.78
C ALA A 113 10.12 -25.26 1.91
N SER A 114 9.66 -26.17 1.06
CA SER A 114 8.32 -26.75 1.11
C SER A 114 8.29 -28.08 1.86
N ASN A 115 9.45 -28.66 2.14
CA ASN A 115 9.61 -29.93 2.83
C ASN A 115 10.95 -30.00 3.57
N ILE A 116 11.13 -31.09 4.32
CA ILE A 116 12.29 -31.34 5.17
C ILE A 116 13.62 -31.40 4.41
N ASP A 117 13.62 -31.99 3.21
CA ASP A 117 14.84 -32.18 2.41
C ASP A 117 15.34 -30.86 1.81
N GLU A 118 14.40 -30.03 1.33
CA GLU A 118 14.69 -28.67 0.88
C GLU A 118 15.25 -27.82 2.02
N LEU A 119 14.63 -27.87 3.21
CA LEU A 119 15.09 -27.09 4.35
C LEU A 119 16.47 -27.55 4.83
N LYS A 120 16.71 -28.86 4.86
CA LYS A 120 18.00 -29.41 5.26
C LYS A 120 19.12 -28.92 4.35
N THR A 121 18.90 -28.95 3.04
CA THR A 121 19.84 -28.43 2.03
C THR A 121 20.10 -26.95 2.23
N LEU A 122 19.03 -26.15 2.37
CA LEU A 122 19.13 -24.70 2.59
C LEU A 122 19.84 -24.35 3.89
N ALA A 123 19.49 -25.01 4.99
CA ALA A 123 20.09 -24.77 6.30
C ALA A 123 21.58 -25.12 6.32
N HIS A 124 21.98 -26.23 5.68
CA HIS A 124 23.40 -26.57 5.53
C HIS A 124 24.18 -25.48 4.80
N HIS A 125 23.64 -24.99 3.68
CA HIS A 125 24.29 -23.96 2.90
C HIS A 125 24.32 -22.60 3.65
N ALA A 126 23.23 -22.23 4.31
CA ALA A 126 23.12 -20.98 5.04
C ALA A 126 24.05 -20.94 6.27
N LEU A 127 24.09 -22.02 7.05
CA LEU A 127 24.91 -22.11 8.26
C LEU A 127 26.41 -22.26 7.97
N ALA A 128 26.80 -22.56 6.73
CA ALA A 128 28.20 -22.49 6.30
C ALA A 128 28.72 -21.05 6.22
N HIS A 129 27.82 -20.07 6.12
CA HIS A 129 28.14 -18.65 5.94
C HIS A 129 27.61 -17.74 7.05
N SER A 130 26.77 -18.25 7.96
CA SER A 130 26.25 -17.51 9.12
C SER A 130 26.07 -18.43 10.32
N ASN A 131 26.31 -17.93 11.52
CA ASN A 131 26.14 -18.70 12.76
C ASN A 131 24.68 -18.79 13.22
N GLN A 132 23.77 -18.06 12.59
CA GLN A 132 22.36 -18.03 12.96
C GLN A 132 21.50 -18.03 11.70
N LEU A 133 20.44 -18.82 11.73
CA LEU A 133 19.42 -18.90 10.70
C LEU A 133 18.07 -18.54 11.32
N ILE A 134 17.22 -17.82 10.59
CA ILE A 134 15.85 -17.52 11.00
C ILE A 134 14.93 -18.35 10.11
N ILE A 135 14.08 -19.16 10.74
CA ILE A 135 13.03 -19.92 10.07
C ILE A 135 11.72 -19.19 10.28
N ASP A 136 11.13 -18.65 9.21
CA ASP A 136 9.83 -17.99 9.23
C ASP A 136 8.78 -18.87 8.55
N LYS A 137 7.51 -18.73 8.95
CA LYS A 137 6.40 -19.24 8.15
C LYS A 137 6.45 -18.60 6.77
N SER A 138 6.46 -19.41 5.71
CA SER A 138 6.32 -18.87 4.36
C SER A 138 4.86 -18.50 4.13
N LEU A 139 4.63 -17.20 4.08
CA LEU A 139 3.34 -16.60 3.76
C LEU A 139 3.33 -16.09 2.31
N LYS A 140 4.26 -16.57 1.47
CA LYS A 140 4.39 -16.16 0.06
C LYS A 140 3.09 -16.43 -0.69
N GLY A 141 2.57 -15.40 -1.36
CA GLY A 141 1.31 -15.51 -2.11
C GLY A 141 0.05 -15.30 -1.27
N TRP A 142 0.18 -15.04 0.04
CA TRP A 142 -0.94 -14.56 0.84
C TRP A 142 -1.29 -13.11 0.46
N LYS A 143 -2.54 -12.72 0.68
CA LYS A 143 -2.97 -11.34 0.48
C LYS A 143 -2.32 -10.47 1.55
N GLU A 144 -1.81 -9.32 1.15
CA GLU A 144 -1.26 -8.34 2.09
C GLU A 144 -2.24 -7.16 2.21
N VAL A 145 -2.69 -6.91 3.45
CA VAL A 145 -3.74 -5.94 3.76
C VAL A 145 -3.25 -5.00 4.86
N GLU A 146 -3.49 -3.70 4.70
CA GLU A 146 -3.07 -2.67 5.65
C GLU A 146 -4.28 -1.89 6.17
N TYR A 147 -4.21 -1.46 7.42
CA TYR A 147 -5.19 -0.56 8.03
C TYR A 147 -4.49 0.64 8.67
N GLU A 148 -5.01 1.83 8.39
CA GLU A 148 -4.65 3.05 9.12
C GLU A 148 -5.62 3.24 10.28
N VAL A 149 -5.09 3.21 11.50
CA VAL A 149 -5.88 3.25 12.74
C VAL A 149 -5.58 4.54 13.47
N VAL A 150 -6.64 5.20 13.94
CA VAL A 150 -6.54 6.40 14.77
C VAL A 150 -7.20 6.13 16.11
N ARG A 151 -6.48 6.43 17.19
CA ARG A 151 -6.96 6.26 18.56
C ARG A 151 -6.68 7.49 19.40
N ASP A 152 -7.68 7.98 20.13
CA ASP A 152 -7.50 9.08 21.08
C ASP A 152 -7.24 8.61 22.51
N ALA A 153 -6.98 9.56 23.42
CA ALA A 153 -6.73 9.29 24.83
C ALA A 153 -8.00 8.84 25.61
N PHE A 154 -9.17 8.91 24.98
CA PHE A 154 -10.48 8.57 25.54
C PHE A 154 -11.03 7.23 25.03
N ASP A 155 -10.16 6.46 24.36
CA ASP A 155 -10.43 5.14 23.80
C ASP A 155 -11.41 5.07 22.62
N ASN A 156 -11.71 6.22 22.00
CA ASN A 156 -12.28 6.24 20.66
C ASN A 156 -11.21 5.73 19.69
N CYS A 157 -11.55 4.71 18.90
CA CYS A 157 -10.62 4.04 18.00
C CYS A 157 -11.33 3.68 16.69
N ILE A 158 -10.81 4.17 15.58
CA ILE A 158 -11.41 4.07 14.24
C ILE A 158 -10.37 3.58 13.23
N THR A 159 -10.83 2.89 12.19
CA THR A 159 -10.00 2.54 11.03
C THR A 159 -10.30 3.48 9.87
N VAL A 160 -9.40 4.43 9.61
CA VAL A 160 -9.62 5.53 8.66
C VAL A 160 -9.51 5.06 7.21
N CYS A 161 -8.63 4.10 6.93
CA CYS A 161 -8.46 3.57 5.59
C CYS A 161 -8.01 2.12 5.67
N ASN A 162 -8.51 1.30 4.77
CA ASN A 162 -7.98 -0.03 4.54
C ASN A 162 -7.45 -0.13 3.10
N MET A 163 -6.35 -0.85 2.95
CA MET A 163 -5.62 -0.95 1.70
C MET A 163 -5.33 -2.42 1.40
N GLU A 164 -5.50 -2.80 0.14
CA GLU A 164 -5.19 -4.13 -0.35
C GLU A 164 -4.04 -4.05 -1.35
N ASN A 165 -3.00 -4.82 -1.10
CA ASN A 165 -1.86 -4.91 -2.00
C ASN A 165 -2.25 -5.84 -3.17
N LEU A 166 -2.06 -5.35 -4.38
CA LEU A 166 -2.25 -6.13 -5.60
C LEU A 166 -1.14 -7.17 -5.74
N ASP A 167 0.09 -6.74 -5.47
CA ASP A 167 1.24 -7.61 -5.33
C ASP A 167 1.13 -8.40 -4.02
N PRO A 168 1.25 -9.74 -4.05
CA PRO A 168 1.08 -10.56 -2.85
C PRO A 168 2.28 -10.45 -1.90
N LEU A 169 2.09 -10.95 -0.68
CA LEU A 169 3.12 -10.91 0.36
C LEU A 169 4.45 -11.51 -0.14
N GLY A 170 5.52 -10.78 0.15
CA GLY A 170 6.88 -11.03 -0.32
C GLY A 170 7.46 -9.85 -1.11
N ILE A 171 6.59 -8.94 -1.55
CA ILE A 171 6.94 -7.63 -2.11
C ILE A 171 6.52 -6.59 -1.07
N HIS A 172 7.45 -5.73 -0.66
CA HIS A 172 7.19 -4.73 0.37
C HIS A 172 6.05 -3.80 -0.06
N THR A 173 5.16 -3.38 0.84
CA THR A 173 4.03 -2.46 0.54
C THR A 173 4.46 -1.18 -0.22
N GLY A 174 5.68 -0.72 0.05
CA GLY A 174 6.37 0.35 -0.69
C GLY A 174 6.67 0.05 -2.16
N GLU A 175 7.02 -1.18 -2.47
CA GLU A 175 7.25 -1.73 -3.82
C GLU A 175 5.97 -2.28 -4.47
N SER A 176 4.90 -2.44 -3.72
CA SER A 176 3.64 -3.01 -4.22
C SER A 176 2.76 -1.97 -4.87
N ILE A 177 1.99 -2.40 -5.86
CA ILE A 177 0.78 -1.69 -6.28
C ILE A 177 -0.28 -1.88 -5.19
N VAL A 178 -0.90 -0.79 -4.75
CA VAL A 178 -1.82 -0.81 -3.61
C VAL A 178 -3.14 -0.14 -3.99
N VAL A 179 -4.25 -0.70 -3.53
CA VAL A 179 -5.61 -0.23 -3.82
C VAL A 179 -6.33 0.14 -2.53
N ALA A 180 -7.05 1.26 -2.55
CA ALA A 180 -7.96 1.66 -1.49
C ALA A 180 -9.38 1.94 -2.05
N PRO A 181 -10.45 1.47 -1.39
CA PRO A 181 -10.46 0.51 -0.27
C PRO A 181 -10.05 -0.91 -0.72
N SER A 182 -10.00 -1.88 0.20
CA SER A 182 -9.85 -3.30 -0.18
C SER A 182 -10.97 -3.76 -1.11
N GLN A 183 -10.67 -4.63 -2.07
CA GLN A 183 -11.59 -5.08 -3.13
C GLN A 183 -12.04 -6.54 -2.96
N THR A 184 -11.22 -7.40 -2.37
CA THR A 184 -11.46 -8.86 -2.39
C THR A 184 -11.72 -9.47 -1.01
N LEU A 185 -11.88 -8.64 0.01
CA LEU A 185 -12.30 -9.07 1.34
C LEU A 185 -13.83 -9.22 1.39
N SER A 186 -14.29 -10.33 1.93
CA SER A 186 -15.66 -10.45 2.41
C SER A 186 -15.89 -9.52 3.60
N ASN A 187 -17.14 -9.17 3.88
CA ASN A 187 -17.49 -8.38 5.06
C ASN A 187 -17.02 -9.03 6.37
N ARG A 188 -16.98 -10.37 6.42
CA ARG A 188 -16.49 -11.11 7.59
C ARG A 188 -14.99 -10.95 7.77
N GLU A 189 -14.20 -11.12 6.71
CA GLU A 189 -12.75 -10.89 6.74
C GLU A 189 -12.42 -9.42 7.08
N TYR A 190 -13.14 -8.46 6.47
CA TYR A 190 -13.00 -7.04 6.78
C TYR A 190 -13.22 -6.75 8.27
N ASN A 191 -14.34 -7.18 8.83
CA ASN A 191 -14.66 -6.91 10.24
C ASN A 191 -13.75 -7.68 11.21
N MET A 192 -13.29 -8.87 10.84
CA MET A 192 -12.29 -9.61 11.59
C MET A 192 -10.99 -8.80 11.68
N LEU A 193 -10.41 -8.40 10.54
CA LEU A 193 -9.17 -7.63 10.51
C LEU A 193 -9.32 -6.26 11.19
N ARG A 194 -10.44 -5.55 10.94
CA ARG A 194 -10.77 -4.27 11.61
C ARG A 194 -10.83 -4.42 13.14
N THR A 195 -11.53 -5.44 13.63
CA THR A 195 -11.67 -5.69 15.08
C THR A 195 -10.32 -6.01 15.70
N THR A 196 -9.51 -6.82 15.02
CA THR A 196 -8.14 -7.14 15.42
C THR A 196 -7.27 -5.89 15.45
N ALA A 197 -7.37 -5.00 14.45
CA ALA A 197 -6.63 -3.74 14.42
C ALA A 197 -6.92 -2.91 15.67
N ILE A 198 -8.20 -2.64 15.94
CA ILE A 198 -8.62 -1.87 17.11
C ILE A 198 -8.14 -2.53 18.41
N LYS A 199 -8.25 -3.86 18.53
CA LYS A 199 -7.84 -4.63 19.71
C LYS A 199 -6.32 -4.52 19.95
N VAL A 200 -5.50 -4.69 18.91
CA VAL A 200 -4.04 -4.59 18.96
C VAL A 200 -3.62 -3.18 19.34
N ILE A 201 -4.14 -2.15 18.66
CA ILE A 201 -3.77 -0.75 18.89
C ILE A 201 -4.15 -0.27 20.30
N ARG A 202 -5.30 -0.73 20.83
CA ARG A 202 -5.67 -0.52 22.24
C ARG A 202 -4.68 -1.16 23.21
N HIS A 203 -4.27 -2.41 22.94
CA HIS A 203 -3.34 -3.13 23.81
C HIS A 203 -1.94 -2.52 23.87
N PHE A 204 -1.46 -1.97 22.74
CA PHE A 204 -0.20 -1.21 22.72
C PHE A 204 -0.36 0.20 23.31
N GLY A 205 -1.57 0.69 23.56
CA GLY A 205 -1.80 2.00 24.17
C GLY A 205 -1.42 3.18 23.27
N VAL A 206 -1.51 3.00 21.95
CA VAL A 206 -1.21 4.06 20.96
C VAL A 206 -2.20 5.22 21.12
N VAL A 207 -1.70 6.45 21.02
CA VAL A 207 -2.50 7.68 21.04
C VAL A 207 -2.03 8.57 19.89
N GLY A 208 -2.88 8.73 18.88
CA GLY A 208 -2.52 9.31 17.60
C GLY A 208 -2.91 8.38 16.47
N GLU A 209 -1.98 8.14 15.55
CA GLU A 209 -2.18 7.34 14.36
C GLU A 209 -1.10 6.24 14.26
N CYS A 210 -1.47 5.13 13.63
CA CYS A 210 -0.56 4.04 13.30
C CYS A 210 -1.07 3.22 12.11
N ASN A 211 -0.15 2.49 11.48
CA ASN A 211 -0.43 1.52 10.43
C ASN A 211 -0.27 0.09 10.98
N ILE A 212 -1.20 -0.81 10.66
CA ILE A 212 -1.09 -2.24 10.96
C ILE A 212 -1.21 -3.06 9.67
N GLN A 213 -0.37 -4.10 9.54
CA GLN A 213 -0.29 -4.94 8.34
C GLN A 213 -0.63 -6.39 8.65
N TYR A 214 -1.32 -7.03 7.71
CA TYR A 214 -1.78 -8.41 7.78
C TYR A 214 -1.36 -9.20 6.56
N ALA A 215 -1.03 -10.47 6.77
CA ALA A 215 -1.11 -11.48 5.73
C ALA A 215 -2.39 -12.30 5.93
N LEU A 216 -3.28 -12.32 4.93
CA LEU A 216 -4.52 -13.09 4.93
C LEU A 216 -4.42 -14.25 3.92
N ASN A 217 -4.78 -15.45 4.37
CA ASN A 217 -4.81 -16.62 3.52
C ASN A 217 -5.89 -16.45 2.43
N PRO A 218 -5.58 -16.63 1.14
CA PRO A 218 -6.57 -16.45 0.07
C PRO A 218 -7.65 -17.55 0.04
N TYR A 219 -7.52 -18.60 0.84
CA TYR A 219 -8.44 -19.75 0.86
C TYR A 219 -9.12 -19.99 2.21
N SER A 220 -8.82 -19.18 3.23
CA SER A 220 -9.40 -19.31 4.57
C SER A 220 -9.35 -17.98 5.32
N GLU A 221 -10.00 -17.92 6.49
CA GLU A 221 -9.94 -16.74 7.37
C GLU A 221 -8.67 -16.72 8.25
N GLU A 222 -7.69 -17.59 7.96
CA GLU A 222 -6.42 -17.58 8.67
C GLU A 222 -5.62 -16.33 8.29
N TYR A 223 -5.18 -15.58 9.31
CA TYR A 223 -4.33 -14.41 9.12
C TYR A 223 -3.20 -14.38 10.15
N PHE A 224 -2.17 -13.61 9.81
CA PHE A 224 -1.11 -13.24 10.72
C PHE A 224 -0.92 -11.72 10.70
N ILE A 225 -0.66 -11.14 11.86
CA ILE A 225 -0.19 -9.76 11.98
C ILE A 225 1.29 -9.75 11.58
N ILE A 226 1.65 -8.85 10.68
CA ILE A 226 3.02 -8.71 10.18
C ILE A 226 3.79 -7.71 11.05
N GLU A 227 3.25 -6.51 11.20
CA GLU A 227 3.83 -5.44 12.01
C GLU A 227 2.80 -4.36 12.34
N VAL A 228 3.15 -3.53 13.32
CA VAL A 228 2.48 -2.26 13.62
C VAL A 228 3.53 -1.15 13.59
N ASN A 229 3.29 -0.13 12.77
CA ASN A 229 4.09 1.08 12.76
C ASN A 229 3.39 2.13 13.62
N ALA A 230 3.84 2.33 14.87
CA ALA A 230 3.22 3.27 15.82
C ALA A 230 3.55 4.75 15.54
N ARG A 231 3.49 5.15 14.27
CA ARG A 231 3.80 6.48 13.75
C ARG A 231 3.13 6.71 12.40
N LEU A 232 3.16 7.97 11.97
CA LEU A 232 2.85 8.32 10.59
C LEU A 232 3.80 7.62 9.62
N SER A 233 3.23 7.20 8.50
CA SER A 233 3.91 6.42 7.48
C SER A 233 3.61 6.96 6.07
N ARG A 234 4.28 6.37 5.09
CA ARG A 234 3.93 6.56 3.67
C ARG A 234 2.48 6.12 3.40
N SER A 235 2.05 5.00 4.00
CA SER A 235 0.67 4.50 3.91
C SER A 235 -0.33 5.49 4.53
N SER A 236 0.00 6.15 5.64
CA SER A 236 -0.81 7.20 6.25
C SER A 236 -0.96 8.43 5.33
N ALA A 237 0.10 8.82 4.63
CA ALA A 237 0.03 9.90 3.64
C ALA A 237 -0.87 9.52 2.46
N LEU A 238 -0.71 8.30 1.92
CA LEU A 238 -1.56 7.75 0.86
C LEU A 238 -3.03 7.71 1.31
N ALA A 239 -3.32 7.16 2.48
CA ALA A 239 -4.66 7.10 3.05
C ALA A 239 -5.29 8.49 3.27
N SER A 240 -4.51 9.47 3.72
CA SER A 240 -5.01 10.84 3.86
C SER A 240 -5.43 11.44 2.51
N LYS A 241 -4.67 11.12 1.44
CA LYS A 241 -4.98 11.56 0.08
C LYS A 241 -6.11 10.77 -0.57
N ALA A 242 -6.23 9.48 -0.25
CA ALA A 242 -7.27 8.60 -0.75
C ALA A 242 -8.64 8.96 -0.14
N THR A 243 -8.68 9.21 1.16
CA THR A 243 -9.92 9.43 1.90
C THR A 243 -10.32 10.89 2.02
N GLY A 244 -9.36 11.82 1.94
CA GLY A 244 -9.55 13.22 2.32
C GLY A 244 -9.44 13.47 3.83
N TYR A 245 -9.26 12.43 4.65
CA TYR A 245 -9.11 12.52 6.09
C TYR A 245 -7.67 12.90 6.47
N PRO A 246 -7.41 14.05 7.14
CA PRO A 246 -6.05 14.53 7.36
C PRO A 246 -5.38 13.87 8.58
N LEU A 247 -4.89 12.63 8.43
CA LEU A 247 -4.37 11.80 9.54
C LEU A 247 -3.32 12.51 10.40
N ALA A 248 -2.32 13.15 9.79
CA ALA A 248 -1.28 13.86 10.53
C ALA A 248 -1.82 15.04 11.36
N TYR A 249 -2.79 15.78 10.82
CA TYR A 249 -3.43 16.88 11.52
C TYR A 249 -4.24 16.38 12.73
N VAL A 250 -5.02 15.31 12.52
CA VAL A 250 -5.80 14.69 13.59
C VAL A 250 -4.87 14.13 14.67
N ALA A 251 -3.86 13.34 14.30
CA ALA A 251 -2.88 12.78 15.24
C ALA A 251 -2.19 13.87 16.08
N ALA A 252 -1.87 15.02 15.47
CA ALA A 252 -1.30 16.15 16.20
C ALA A 252 -2.29 16.74 17.23
N LYS A 253 -3.58 16.83 16.90
CA LYS A 253 -4.62 17.26 17.86
C LYS A 253 -4.81 16.24 18.99
N LEU A 254 -4.82 14.94 18.67
CA LEU A 254 -4.91 13.88 19.68
C LEU A 254 -3.73 13.90 20.65
N SER A 255 -2.52 14.20 20.16
CA SER A 255 -1.34 14.35 21.00
C SER A 255 -1.45 15.46 22.05
N LEU A 256 -2.33 16.44 21.81
CA LEU A 256 -2.64 17.53 22.74
C LEU A 256 -3.80 17.20 23.69
N GLY A 257 -4.31 15.97 23.67
CA GLY A 257 -5.41 15.52 24.54
C GLY A 257 -6.81 15.93 24.06
N ILE A 258 -6.97 16.31 22.79
CA ILE A 258 -8.28 16.61 22.19
C ILE A 258 -8.92 15.29 21.73
N ALA A 259 -10.20 15.07 22.05
CA ALA A 259 -10.91 13.85 21.64
C ALA A 259 -11.29 13.87 20.16
N LEU A 260 -11.41 12.70 19.53
CA LEU A 260 -11.86 12.58 18.13
C LEU A 260 -13.21 13.29 17.86
N PRO A 261 -14.24 13.18 18.74
CA PRO A 261 -15.50 13.90 18.56
C PRO A 261 -15.38 15.43 18.58
N ASP A 262 -14.34 15.98 19.21
CA ASP A 262 -14.15 17.43 19.35
C ASP A 262 -13.35 18.04 18.17
N ILE A 263 -12.76 17.20 17.32
CA ILE A 263 -12.07 17.64 16.11
C ILE A 263 -13.08 17.71 14.97
N LYS A 264 -13.24 18.86 14.34
CA LYS A 264 -14.11 18.99 13.17
C LYS A 264 -13.52 18.33 11.93
N ASN A 265 -14.35 17.66 11.14
CA ASN A 265 -13.99 17.26 9.79
C ASN A 265 -13.94 18.50 8.89
N SER A 266 -12.74 18.88 8.44
CA SER A 266 -12.55 20.06 7.59
C SER A 266 -13.11 19.92 6.18
N VAL A 267 -13.41 18.69 5.73
CA VAL A 267 -13.96 18.43 4.39
C VAL A 267 -15.45 18.75 4.35
N THR A 268 -16.23 18.25 5.32
CA THR A 268 -17.69 18.46 5.39
C THR A 268 -18.06 19.74 6.16
N GLY A 269 -17.22 20.19 7.11
CA GLY A 269 -17.46 21.36 7.96
C GLY A 269 -18.55 21.19 9.03
N VAL A 270 -19.36 20.14 8.94
CA VAL A 270 -20.53 19.88 9.80
C VAL A 270 -20.42 18.58 10.61
N THR A 271 -19.48 17.69 10.26
CA THR A 271 -19.22 16.45 11.01
C THR A 271 -17.91 16.52 11.82
N THR A 272 -17.63 15.49 12.61
CA THR A 272 -16.41 15.38 13.44
C THR A 272 -15.39 14.45 12.80
N ALA A 273 -14.19 14.34 13.36
CA ALA A 273 -13.16 13.41 12.93
C ALA A 273 -13.39 11.99 13.48
N CYS A 274 -14.44 11.76 14.28
CA CYS A 274 -14.75 10.47 14.89
C CYS A 274 -15.64 9.60 13.99
N PHE A 275 -15.15 9.25 12.80
CA PHE A 275 -15.87 8.40 11.84
C PHE A 275 -14.88 7.63 10.97
N GLU A 276 -15.36 6.57 10.34
CA GLU A 276 -14.60 5.82 9.33
C GLU A 276 -15.04 6.30 7.94
N PRO A 277 -14.12 6.87 7.11
CA PRO A 277 -14.46 7.32 5.77
C PRO A 277 -15.07 6.25 4.87
N SER A 278 -15.95 6.69 3.98
CA SER A 278 -16.55 5.88 2.90
C SER A 278 -16.16 6.47 1.55
N LEU A 279 -15.73 5.63 0.62
CA LEU A 279 -15.23 6.03 -0.69
C LEU A 279 -16.15 5.46 -1.78
N ASP A 280 -16.68 6.31 -2.65
CA ASP A 280 -17.47 5.93 -3.84
C ASP A 280 -16.61 5.86 -5.13
N TYR A 281 -15.31 5.71 -4.93
CA TYR A 281 -14.28 5.59 -5.94
C TYR A 281 -13.18 4.62 -5.48
N CYS A 282 -12.31 4.27 -6.42
CA CYS A 282 -11.14 3.42 -6.23
C CYS A 282 -9.88 4.27 -6.39
N VAL A 283 -8.95 4.11 -5.46
CA VAL A 283 -7.62 4.73 -5.48
C VAL A 283 -6.60 3.64 -5.77
N VAL A 284 -5.70 3.90 -6.71
CA VAL A 284 -4.58 3.01 -7.04
C VAL A 284 -3.28 3.76 -6.89
N LYS A 285 -2.39 3.23 -6.04
CA LYS A 285 -1.00 3.64 -5.93
C LYS A 285 -0.11 2.70 -6.73
N ILE A 286 0.81 3.27 -7.51
CA ILE A 286 1.88 2.51 -8.17
C ILE A 286 3.23 3.11 -7.77
N PRO A 287 4.20 2.30 -7.33
CA PRO A 287 5.56 2.78 -7.06
C PRO A 287 6.26 3.25 -8.33
N ARG A 288 7.22 4.14 -8.15
CA ARG A 288 8.10 4.65 -9.21
C ARG A 288 9.52 4.14 -8.98
N TRP A 289 10.10 3.52 -9.99
CA TRP A 289 11.47 2.98 -9.94
C TRP A 289 12.40 3.69 -10.92
N ASP A 290 13.66 3.85 -10.55
CA ASP A 290 14.70 4.40 -11.43
C ASP A 290 15.82 3.36 -11.69
N LEU A 291 15.47 2.07 -11.72
CA LEU A 291 16.42 0.95 -11.77
C LEU A 291 17.27 0.93 -13.06
N ALA A 292 16.78 1.52 -14.15
CA ALA A 292 17.53 1.66 -15.40
C ALA A 292 18.84 2.46 -15.24
N LYS A 293 18.94 3.34 -14.23
CA LYS A 293 20.16 4.09 -13.92
C LYS A 293 21.25 3.23 -13.27
N PHE A 294 20.91 2.04 -12.78
CA PHE A 294 21.79 1.20 -11.96
C PHE A 294 22.07 -0.15 -12.62
N ILE A 295 23.05 -0.18 -13.53
CA ILE A 295 23.38 -1.36 -14.38
C ILE A 295 23.72 -2.62 -13.55
N ARG A 296 24.35 -2.45 -12.38
CA ARG A 296 24.80 -3.55 -11.52
C ARG A 296 23.82 -3.93 -10.41
N VAL A 297 22.65 -3.32 -10.37
CA VAL A 297 21.63 -3.59 -9.34
C VAL A 297 20.60 -4.55 -9.91
N SER A 298 20.22 -5.55 -9.11
CA SER A 298 19.13 -6.47 -9.47
C SER A 298 17.82 -5.69 -9.62
N LYS A 299 17.12 -5.96 -10.72
CA LYS A 299 15.79 -5.39 -11.02
C LYS A 299 14.65 -6.09 -10.28
N ASN A 300 14.93 -7.20 -9.61
CA ASN A 300 13.92 -7.93 -8.86
C ASN A 300 13.46 -7.07 -7.68
N ILE A 301 12.15 -6.95 -7.51
CA ILE A 301 11.53 -6.31 -6.35
C ILE A 301 11.15 -7.38 -5.32
N GLY A 302 11.02 -6.99 -4.07
CA GLY A 302 10.78 -7.91 -2.96
C GLY A 302 10.58 -7.15 -1.65
N SER A 303 10.95 -7.75 -0.52
CA SER A 303 10.74 -7.16 0.81
C SER A 303 11.59 -5.92 1.12
N SER A 304 12.58 -5.59 0.30
CA SER A 304 13.41 -4.39 0.47
C SER A 304 13.07 -3.36 -0.60
N MET A 305 12.71 -2.15 -0.17
CA MET A 305 12.33 -1.06 -1.06
C MET A 305 13.49 -0.58 -1.94
N LYS A 306 13.18 -0.33 -3.21
CA LYS A 306 14.05 0.25 -4.25
C LYS A 306 13.37 1.37 -5.04
N SER A 307 12.05 1.50 -4.92
CA SER A 307 11.28 2.59 -5.46
C SER A 307 11.76 3.93 -4.87
N VAL A 308 11.76 4.96 -5.73
CA VAL A 308 12.22 6.32 -5.41
C VAL A 308 11.07 7.28 -5.19
N GLY A 309 9.84 6.83 -5.44
CA GLY A 309 8.62 7.59 -5.27
C GLY A 309 7.40 6.73 -5.56
N GLU A 310 6.25 7.37 -5.65
CA GLU A 310 4.97 6.72 -5.95
C GLU A 310 4.01 7.72 -6.58
N VAL A 311 3.04 7.20 -7.33
CA VAL A 311 1.94 7.98 -7.88
C VAL A 311 0.63 7.43 -7.35
N MET A 312 -0.39 8.28 -7.31
CA MET A 312 -1.73 7.91 -6.88
C MET A 312 -2.74 8.41 -7.91
N ALA A 313 -3.60 7.51 -8.38
CA ALA A 313 -4.70 7.86 -9.27
C ALA A 313 -6.05 7.43 -8.69
N ILE A 314 -7.08 8.19 -9.05
CA ILE A 314 -8.47 7.98 -8.60
C ILE A 314 -9.35 7.77 -9.82
N GLY A 315 -10.26 6.80 -9.74
CA GLY A 315 -11.29 6.50 -10.74
C GLY A 315 -12.45 5.75 -10.11
N ARG A 316 -13.62 5.70 -10.74
CA ARG A 316 -14.78 4.97 -10.17
C ARG A 316 -14.84 3.51 -10.59
N LYS A 317 -13.81 3.05 -11.29
CA LYS A 317 -13.52 1.65 -11.60
C LYS A 317 -12.03 1.40 -11.37
N PHE A 318 -11.68 0.18 -10.97
CA PHE A 318 -10.28 -0.20 -10.82
C PHE A 318 -9.51 0.01 -12.13
N GLU A 319 -10.06 -0.42 -13.27
CA GLU A 319 -9.42 -0.27 -14.57
C GLU A 319 -9.12 1.20 -14.89
N GLU A 320 -10.05 2.10 -14.57
CA GLU A 320 -9.89 3.54 -14.75
C GLU A 320 -8.74 4.10 -13.91
N ALA A 321 -8.74 3.80 -12.60
CA ALA A 321 -7.71 4.25 -11.68
C ALA A 321 -6.33 3.66 -12.02
N PHE A 322 -6.28 2.36 -12.31
CA PHE A 322 -5.07 1.62 -12.65
C PHE A 322 -4.39 2.15 -13.92
N GLN A 323 -5.14 2.37 -14.99
CA GLN A 323 -4.56 2.94 -16.23
C GLN A 323 -4.14 4.40 -16.05
N LYS A 324 -4.84 5.19 -15.23
CA LYS A 324 -4.41 6.55 -14.88
C LYS A 324 -3.11 6.53 -14.08
N ALA A 325 -2.97 5.63 -13.11
CA ALA A 325 -1.75 5.49 -12.32
C ALA A 325 -0.55 5.08 -13.18
N LEU A 326 -0.71 4.10 -14.09
CA LEU A 326 0.37 3.69 -14.99
C LEU A 326 0.93 4.88 -15.80
N ARG A 327 0.04 5.72 -16.33
CA ARG A 327 0.43 6.94 -17.07
C ARG A 327 1.13 8.01 -16.23
N MET A 328 0.97 7.97 -14.91
CA MET A 328 1.63 8.92 -14.00
C MET A 328 3.05 8.48 -13.65
N VAL A 329 3.34 7.17 -13.66
CA VAL A 329 4.65 6.63 -13.25
C VAL A 329 5.74 6.95 -14.26
N ASP A 330 5.49 6.65 -15.53
CA ASP A 330 6.48 6.71 -16.61
C ASP A 330 5.84 7.22 -17.90
N ASN A 331 6.64 7.40 -18.94
CA ASN A 331 6.17 7.70 -20.29
C ASN A 331 5.52 6.47 -20.97
N VAL A 332 4.54 5.87 -20.31
CA VAL A 332 3.71 4.76 -20.81
C VAL A 332 2.29 5.24 -20.99
N ASN A 333 1.58 4.71 -21.98
CA ASN A 333 0.23 5.20 -22.30
C ASN A 333 -0.87 4.55 -21.43
N GLY A 334 -0.55 3.47 -20.71
CA GLY A 334 -1.46 2.70 -19.86
C GLY A 334 -0.98 1.25 -19.72
N PHE A 335 -1.91 0.30 -19.56
CA PHE A 335 -1.60 -1.13 -19.46
C PHE A 335 -1.37 -1.73 -20.86
N ASP A 336 -0.14 -1.57 -21.35
CA ASP A 336 0.24 -1.84 -22.74
C ASP A 336 0.89 -3.23 -22.92
N PRO A 337 0.31 -4.13 -23.74
CA PRO A 337 0.84 -5.47 -23.97
C PRO A 337 2.04 -5.53 -24.92
N TYR A 338 2.44 -4.41 -25.53
CA TYR A 338 3.51 -4.37 -26.54
C TYR A 338 4.85 -3.86 -26.01
N LEU A 339 4.91 -3.38 -24.76
CA LEU A 339 6.14 -2.86 -24.15
C LEU A 339 7.13 -3.95 -23.73
N LYS A 340 6.64 -5.18 -23.49
CA LYS A 340 7.43 -6.33 -23.07
C LYS A 340 6.96 -7.59 -23.79
N GLU A 341 7.85 -8.55 -23.89
CA GLU A 341 7.51 -9.91 -24.32
C GLU A 341 7.05 -10.75 -23.12
N VAL A 342 6.36 -11.85 -23.41
CA VAL A 342 5.96 -12.80 -22.38
C VAL A 342 7.20 -13.45 -21.76
N ASN A 343 7.33 -13.33 -20.44
CA ASN A 343 8.43 -13.90 -19.68
C ASN A 343 7.91 -14.46 -18.35
N GLU A 344 7.72 -15.78 -18.27
CA GLU A 344 7.21 -16.44 -17.06
C GLU A 344 8.13 -16.28 -15.84
N ASN A 345 9.45 -16.10 -16.07
CA ASN A 345 10.38 -15.84 -14.98
C ASN A 345 10.10 -14.50 -14.32
N GLU A 346 9.79 -13.44 -15.07
CA GLU A 346 9.43 -12.12 -14.51
C GLU A 346 8.02 -12.09 -13.89
N LEU A 347 7.12 -12.97 -14.33
CA LEU A 347 5.82 -13.15 -13.67
C LEU A 347 5.98 -13.80 -12.29
N THR A 348 6.90 -14.76 -12.16
CA THR A 348 7.19 -15.50 -10.93
C THR A 348 8.15 -14.77 -9.98
N GLN A 349 9.16 -14.11 -10.55
CA GLN A 349 10.14 -13.27 -9.86
C GLN A 349 9.87 -11.81 -10.25
N PRO A 350 9.12 -11.08 -9.43
CA PRO A 350 8.61 -9.76 -9.80
C PRO A 350 9.76 -8.77 -10.05
N THR A 351 9.62 -7.97 -11.11
CA THR A 351 10.49 -6.84 -11.46
C THR A 351 9.66 -5.54 -11.52
N ASP A 352 10.33 -4.40 -11.66
CA ASP A 352 9.68 -3.11 -11.94
C ASP A 352 8.84 -3.11 -13.24
N GLN A 353 9.02 -4.11 -14.10
CA GLN A 353 8.35 -4.23 -15.40
C GLN A 353 7.25 -5.31 -15.44
N ARG A 354 7.00 -5.99 -14.32
CA ARG A 354 6.10 -7.15 -14.22
C ARG A 354 4.72 -6.90 -14.84
N MET A 355 4.15 -5.72 -14.64
CA MET A 355 2.81 -5.39 -15.16
C MET A 355 2.74 -5.44 -16.69
N PHE A 356 3.79 -5.02 -17.39
CA PHE A 356 3.81 -5.06 -18.86
C PHE A 356 4.06 -6.47 -19.40
N VAL A 357 4.83 -7.29 -18.68
CA VAL A 357 4.95 -8.73 -18.97
C VAL A 357 3.60 -9.43 -18.78
N LEU A 358 2.84 -9.04 -17.76
CA LEU A 358 1.49 -9.56 -17.49
C LEU A 358 0.51 -9.14 -18.60
N ALA A 359 0.56 -7.88 -19.05
CA ALA A 359 -0.21 -7.40 -20.19
C ALA A 359 0.06 -8.23 -21.46
N ALA A 360 1.33 -8.46 -21.78
CA ALA A 360 1.75 -9.30 -22.90
C ALA A 360 1.24 -10.74 -22.77
N ALA A 361 1.32 -11.34 -21.58
CA ALA A 361 0.85 -12.70 -21.34
C ALA A 361 -0.67 -12.84 -21.51
N LEU A 362 -1.46 -11.87 -21.02
CA LEU A 362 -2.90 -11.81 -21.26
C LEU A 362 -3.21 -11.71 -22.76
N LYS A 363 -2.48 -10.86 -23.50
CA LYS A 363 -2.64 -10.71 -24.95
C LYS A 363 -2.28 -12.00 -25.71
N ALA A 364 -1.27 -12.73 -25.23
CA ALA A 364 -0.88 -14.04 -25.75
C ALA A 364 -1.86 -15.17 -25.40
N GLY A 365 -2.96 -14.88 -24.70
CA GLY A 365 -4.01 -15.84 -24.39
C GLY A 365 -3.82 -16.64 -23.11
N TYR A 366 -2.95 -16.20 -22.19
CA TYR A 366 -2.80 -16.87 -20.90
C TYR A 366 -4.08 -16.75 -20.08
N THR A 367 -4.48 -17.84 -19.42
CA THR A 367 -5.66 -17.84 -18.56
C THR A 367 -5.39 -17.09 -17.25
N VAL A 368 -6.45 -16.55 -16.66
CA VAL A 368 -6.38 -15.91 -15.33
C VAL A 368 -5.81 -16.87 -14.28
N ASP A 369 -6.18 -18.16 -14.34
CA ASP A 369 -5.68 -19.15 -13.39
C ASP A 369 -4.19 -19.42 -13.58
N LYS A 370 -3.70 -19.50 -14.82
CA LYS A 370 -2.26 -19.64 -15.07
C LYS A 370 -1.49 -18.44 -14.53
N LEU A 371 -1.99 -17.23 -14.76
CA LEU A 371 -1.36 -16.00 -14.25
C LEU A 371 -1.42 -15.92 -12.73
N TYR A 372 -2.51 -16.38 -12.11
CA TYR A 372 -2.60 -16.49 -10.66
C TYR A 372 -1.53 -17.45 -10.12
N GLU A 373 -1.31 -18.61 -10.74
CA GLU A 373 -0.29 -19.55 -10.27
C GLU A 373 1.13 -18.99 -10.37
N LEU A 374 1.43 -18.26 -11.44
CA LEU A 374 2.72 -17.60 -11.64
C LEU A 374 2.92 -16.42 -10.68
N THR A 375 1.88 -15.61 -10.49
CA THR A 375 2.04 -14.30 -9.85
C THR A 375 1.56 -14.22 -8.40
N LYS A 376 0.58 -15.06 -8.04
CA LYS A 376 -0.26 -15.01 -6.84
C LYS A 376 -1.02 -13.68 -6.65
N ILE A 377 -1.11 -12.85 -7.70
CA ILE A 377 -2.02 -11.68 -7.73
C ILE A 377 -3.45 -12.19 -7.78
N ASP A 378 -4.33 -11.65 -6.93
CA ASP A 378 -5.73 -12.11 -6.84
C ASP A 378 -6.42 -12.11 -8.21
N ARG A 379 -7.21 -13.17 -8.46
CA ARG A 379 -7.93 -13.39 -9.72
C ARG A 379 -8.84 -12.23 -10.07
N TRP A 380 -9.36 -11.51 -9.08
CA TRP A 380 -10.16 -10.31 -9.31
C TRP A 380 -9.37 -9.26 -10.09
N PHE A 381 -8.16 -8.90 -9.65
CA PHE A 381 -7.32 -7.93 -10.34
C PHE A 381 -6.92 -8.42 -11.73
N LEU A 382 -6.56 -9.70 -11.86
CA LEU A 382 -6.21 -10.30 -13.15
C LEU A 382 -7.37 -10.27 -14.15
N ARG A 383 -8.62 -10.50 -13.70
CA ARG A 383 -9.82 -10.36 -14.54
C ARG A 383 -10.03 -8.91 -14.96
N LYS A 384 -9.82 -7.94 -14.07
CA LYS A 384 -9.92 -6.52 -14.41
C LYS A 384 -8.85 -6.08 -15.43
N MET A 385 -7.62 -6.57 -15.29
CA MET A 385 -6.57 -6.37 -16.30
C MET A 385 -6.91 -7.04 -17.63
N LYS A 386 -7.52 -8.23 -17.59
CA LYS A 386 -8.00 -8.90 -18.80
C LYS A 386 -9.07 -8.07 -19.52
N ASN A 387 -9.99 -7.41 -18.81
CA ASN A 387 -10.97 -6.52 -19.44
C ASN A 387 -10.30 -5.43 -20.29
N ILE A 388 -9.18 -4.87 -19.81
CA ILE A 388 -8.40 -3.87 -20.55
C ILE A 388 -7.85 -4.48 -21.84
N ILE A 389 -7.20 -5.64 -21.76
CA ILE A 389 -6.63 -6.32 -22.94
C ILE A 389 -7.71 -6.76 -23.94
N ASP A 390 -8.85 -7.24 -23.46
CA ASP A 390 -9.98 -7.63 -24.30
C ASP A 390 -10.52 -6.43 -25.09
N LEU A 391 -10.61 -5.25 -24.45
CA LEU A 391 -10.99 -4.03 -25.16
C LEU A 391 -9.91 -3.57 -26.15
N THR A 392 -8.63 -3.70 -25.82
CA THR A 392 -7.52 -3.43 -26.75
C THR A 392 -7.67 -4.27 -28.02
N ILE A 393 -7.92 -5.59 -27.89
CA ILE A 393 -8.17 -6.49 -29.03
C ILE A 393 -9.38 -6.03 -29.86
N ARG A 394 -10.47 -5.64 -29.20
CA ARG A 394 -11.68 -5.14 -29.88
C ARG A 394 -11.44 -3.84 -30.64
N LEU A 395 -10.65 -2.92 -30.09
CA LEU A 395 -10.29 -1.67 -30.75
C LEU A 395 -9.41 -1.93 -31.98
N GLU A 396 -8.43 -2.82 -31.88
CA GLU A 396 -7.57 -3.19 -33.02
C GLU A 396 -8.35 -3.81 -34.18
N ALA A 397 -9.42 -4.55 -33.88
CA ALA A 397 -10.29 -5.13 -34.90
C ALA A 397 -11.10 -4.09 -35.70
N LEU A 398 -11.11 -2.81 -35.29
CA LEU A 398 -11.78 -1.74 -36.04
C LEU A 398 -10.99 -1.32 -37.30
N ASP A 399 -9.68 -1.56 -37.37
CA ASP A 399 -8.79 -1.33 -38.53
C ASP A 399 -9.09 -0.02 -39.31
N ASN A 400 -8.75 1.14 -38.70
CA ASN A 400 -8.99 2.49 -39.22
C ASN A 400 -10.46 2.95 -39.29
N LYS A 401 -11.44 2.16 -38.82
CA LYS A 401 -12.83 2.64 -38.71
C LYS A 401 -12.99 3.61 -37.54
N ILE A 402 -13.87 4.59 -37.76
CA ILE A 402 -14.32 5.52 -36.73
C ILE A 402 -14.95 4.68 -35.59
N ALA A 403 -14.35 4.75 -34.40
CA ALA A 403 -14.90 4.13 -33.20
C ALA A 403 -16.28 4.74 -32.91
N ASP A 404 -17.35 3.96 -32.76
CA ASP A 404 -18.64 4.58 -32.43
C ASP A 404 -18.60 5.27 -31.04
N GLN A 405 -19.55 6.16 -30.78
CA GLN A 405 -19.60 6.89 -29.50
C GLN A 405 -19.60 5.93 -28.29
N LYS A 406 -20.24 4.76 -28.44
CA LYS A 406 -20.39 3.77 -27.38
C LYS A 406 -19.06 3.12 -27.02
N ILE A 407 -18.27 2.67 -28.01
CA ILE A 407 -16.97 2.05 -27.76
C ILE A 407 -15.94 3.07 -27.28
N LEU A 408 -16.03 4.33 -27.75
CA LEU A 408 -15.23 5.42 -27.19
C LEU A 408 -15.54 5.62 -25.70
N LEU A 409 -16.82 5.76 -25.34
CA LEU A 409 -17.22 5.92 -23.94
C LEU A 409 -16.79 4.73 -23.09
N GLU A 410 -16.98 3.49 -23.57
CA GLU A 410 -16.53 2.27 -22.90
C GLU A 410 -15.01 2.30 -22.63
N ALA A 411 -14.21 2.65 -23.64
CA ALA A 411 -12.75 2.76 -23.50
C ALA A 411 -12.36 3.83 -22.47
N LYS A 412 -12.99 5.00 -22.51
CA LYS A 412 -12.73 6.07 -21.55
C LYS A 412 -13.15 5.67 -20.12
N GLN A 413 -14.26 4.97 -19.95
CA GLN A 413 -14.76 4.49 -18.66
C GLN A 413 -13.86 3.46 -17.99
N ILE A 414 -13.06 2.70 -18.75
CA ILE A 414 -12.05 1.80 -18.19
C ILE A 414 -10.63 2.39 -18.25
N GLY A 415 -10.51 3.70 -18.51
CA GLY A 415 -9.27 4.46 -18.32
C GLY A 415 -8.34 4.57 -19.51
N PHE A 416 -8.75 4.19 -20.73
CA PHE A 416 -7.90 4.35 -21.92
C PHE A 416 -7.59 5.83 -22.17
N SER A 417 -6.32 6.14 -22.44
CA SER A 417 -5.95 7.45 -22.97
C SER A 417 -6.35 7.60 -24.43
N ASP A 418 -6.47 8.85 -24.90
CA ASP A 418 -6.75 9.12 -26.33
C ASP A 418 -5.62 8.54 -27.21
N LYS A 419 -4.38 8.52 -26.69
CA LYS A 419 -3.20 7.94 -27.35
C LYS A 419 -3.26 6.41 -27.46
N GLN A 420 -3.65 5.69 -26.40
CA GLN A 420 -3.85 4.23 -26.47
C GLN A 420 -4.91 3.84 -27.50
N ILE A 421 -6.04 4.57 -27.53
CA ILE A 421 -7.10 4.31 -28.51
C ILE A 421 -6.57 4.55 -29.92
N ALA A 422 -5.88 5.68 -30.13
CA ALA A 422 -5.31 6.04 -31.42
C ALA A 422 -4.32 4.96 -31.93
N GLU A 423 -3.43 4.47 -31.08
CA GLU A 423 -2.49 3.40 -31.42
C GLU A 423 -3.23 2.11 -31.81
N ALA A 424 -4.25 1.71 -31.04
CA ALA A 424 -5.04 0.50 -31.32
C ALA A 424 -5.79 0.58 -32.67
N ILE A 425 -6.40 1.73 -32.98
CA ILE A 425 -7.19 1.90 -34.22
C ILE A 425 -6.36 2.42 -35.41
N LYS A 426 -5.04 2.56 -35.27
CA LYS A 426 -4.10 3.13 -36.26
C LYS A 426 -4.43 4.58 -36.68
N SER A 427 -4.87 5.41 -35.73
CA SER A 427 -5.18 6.83 -35.91
C SER A 427 -4.19 7.74 -35.16
N THR A 428 -4.52 9.03 -35.03
CA THR A 428 -3.74 10.01 -34.25
C THR A 428 -4.46 10.38 -32.96
N GLU A 429 -3.71 10.74 -31.91
CA GLU A 429 -4.29 11.20 -30.64
C GLU A 429 -5.25 12.38 -30.86
N LEU A 430 -4.88 13.32 -31.74
CA LEU A 430 -5.70 14.49 -32.04
C LEU A 430 -7.03 14.11 -32.71
N ALA A 431 -7.04 13.12 -33.61
CA ALA A 431 -8.26 12.65 -34.25
C ALA A 431 -9.21 12.01 -33.22
N VAL A 432 -8.69 11.13 -32.34
CA VAL A 432 -9.49 10.53 -31.26
C VAL A 432 -10.02 11.61 -30.31
N ARG A 433 -9.19 12.57 -29.93
CA ARG A 433 -9.59 13.68 -29.05
C ARG A 433 -10.71 14.53 -29.69
N THR A 434 -10.58 14.84 -30.97
CA THR A 434 -11.58 15.64 -31.73
C THR A 434 -12.90 14.89 -31.77
N GLN A 435 -12.87 13.64 -32.20
CA GLN A 435 -14.04 12.78 -32.27
C GLN A 435 -14.74 12.64 -30.91
N ARG A 436 -13.96 12.46 -29.84
CA ARG A 436 -14.46 12.38 -28.47
C ARG A 436 -15.20 13.65 -28.04
N ARG A 437 -14.72 14.84 -28.44
CA ARG A 437 -15.40 16.12 -28.19
C ARG A 437 -16.67 16.26 -29.03
N ASP A 438 -16.59 15.95 -30.32
CA ASP A 438 -17.72 16.07 -31.27
C ASP A 438 -18.87 15.14 -30.89
N THR A 439 -18.57 13.99 -30.28
CA THR A 439 -19.56 13.01 -29.81
C THR A 439 -19.96 13.19 -28.35
N GLY A 440 -19.51 14.25 -27.68
CA GLY A 440 -19.88 14.55 -26.28
C GLY A 440 -19.33 13.58 -25.23
N VAL A 441 -18.34 12.75 -25.58
CA VAL A 441 -17.71 11.81 -24.64
C VAL A 441 -16.67 12.57 -23.80
N LEU A 442 -17.14 13.29 -22.78
CA LEU A 442 -16.30 14.12 -21.91
C LEU A 442 -16.26 13.57 -20.48
N PRO A 443 -15.16 13.79 -19.73
CA PRO A 443 -15.11 13.41 -18.33
C PRO A 443 -15.88 14.42 -17.47
N PHE A 444 -16.34 13.95 -16.32
CA PHE A 444 -16.92 14.77 -15.26
C PHE A 444 -15.93 14.96 -14.12
N ILE A 445 -16.17 15.99 -13.31
CA ILE A 445 -15.36 16.36 -12.15
C ILE A 445 -16.13 15.94 -10.90
N LYS A 446 -15.48 15.16 -10.04
CA LYS A 446 -16.04 14.65 -8.80
C LYS A 446 -15.21 15.08 -7.60
N GLN A 447 -15.87 15.29 -6.47
CA GLN A 447 -15.27 15.69 -5.21
C GLN A 447 -14.83 14.46 -4.39
N ILE A 448 -13.80 14.66 -3.57
CA ILE A 448 -13.42 13.78 -2.47
C ILE A 448 -14.00 14.38 -1.19
N ASP A 449 -15.00 13.71 -0.62
CA ASP A 449 -15.84 14.23 0.46
C ASP A 449 -15.70 13.50 1.80
N THR A 450 -14.92 12.40 1.84
CA THR A 450 -14.75 11.46 2.97
C THR A 450 -15.95 10.56 3.30
N VAL A 451 -17.13 10.81 2.72
CA VAL A 451 -18.42 10.22 3.15
C VAL A 451 -19.30 9.71 2.00
N ALA A 452 -18.77 9.60 0.78
CA ALA A 452 -19.46 9.01 -0.36
C ALA A 452 -20.82 9.67 -0.67
N GLY A 453 -20.87 11.00 -0.63
CA GLY A 453 -22.07 11.80 -0.94
C GLY A 453 -23.09 11.92 0.19
N GLU A 454 -22.83 11.38 1.39
CA GLU A 454 -23.75 11.52 2.54
C GLU A 454 -23.89 12.99 2.99
N TRP A 455 -22.78 13.74 2.96
CA TRP A 455 -22.73 15.16 3.29
C TRP A 455 -22.01 15.94 2.19
N PRO A 456 -22.44 17.18 1.90
CA PRO A 456 -21.77 17.99 0.90
C PRO A 456 -20.35 18.35 1.36
N ALA A 457 -19.38 18.25 0.44
CA ALA A 457 -18.02 18.73 0.68
C ALA A 457 -17.96 20.26 0.57
N THR A 458 -17.33 20.89 1.55
CA THR A 458 -17.00 22.33 1.52
C THR A 458 -15.68 22.61 0.79
N THR A 459 -14.88 21.57 0.53
CA THR A 459 -13.57 21.65 -0.12
C THR A 459 -13.61 21.14 -1.55
N ASN A 460 -12.82 21.75 -2.43
CA ASN A 460 -12.65 21.32 -3.83
C ASN A 460 -11.40 20.45 -4.02
N TYR A 461 -11.39 19.28 -3.37
CA TYR A 461 -10.42 18.23 -3.69
C TYR A 461 -11.05 17.30 -4.73
N LEU A 462 -10.49 17.29 -5.95
CA LEU A 462 -11.22 16.84 -7.14
C LEU A 462 -10.48 15.74 -7.91
N TYR A 463 -11.25 14.91 -8.62
CA TYR A 463 -10.73 14.00 -9.64
C TYR A 463 -11.65 13.96 -10.86
N LEU A 464 -11.09 13.54 -12.00
CA LEU A 464 -11.81 13.38 -13.27
C LEU A 464 -12.22 11.92 -13.49
N THR A 465 -13.44 11.67 -13.96
CA THR A 465 -13.93 10.34 -14.32
C THR A 465 -14.94 10.37 -15.48
N TYR A 466 -14.98 9.30 -16.28
CA TYR A 466 -16.03 9.07 -17.28
C TYR A 466 -17.22 8.25 -16.75
N ASN A 467 -17.16 7.81 -15.50
CA ASN A 467 -18.18 6.98 -14.84
C ASN A 467 -19.12 7.85 -13.99
N ALA A 468 -19.65 8.92 -14.59
CA ALA A 468 -20.52 9.90 -13.94
C ALA A 468 -21.48 10.52 -14.97
N SER A 469 -22.49 11.23 -14.47
CA SER A 469 -23.52 11.92 -15.27
C SER A 469 -23.48 13.45 -15.16
N GLU A 470 -22.79 13.99 -14.15
CA GLU A 470 -22.71 15.43 -13.88
C GLU A 470 -21.44 15.80 -13.11
N HIS A 471 -21.07 17.08 -13.11
CA HIS A 471 -19.99 17.64 -12.31
C HIS A 471 -20.49 17.96 -10.89
N ASP A 472 -19.63 17.79 -9.88
CA ASP A 472 -19.96 18.17 -8.50
C ASP A 472 -19.73 19.67 -8.22
N ILE A 473 -19.12 20.40 -9.16
CA ILE A 473 -18.80 21.82 -9.04
C ILE A 473 -19.08 22.59 -10.33
N GLU A 474 -19.18 23.91 -10.19
CA GLU A 474 -19.26 24.86 -11.31
C GLU A 474 -17.89 25.38 -11.74
N PHE A 475 -17.81 25.94 -12.95
CA PHE A 475 -16.57 26.45 -13.57
C PHE A 475 -16.71 27.92 -13.99
N PRO A 476 -16.71 28.89 -13.05
CA PRO A 476 -16.94 30.30 -13.38
C PRO A 476 -15.76 30.95 -14.14
N GLY A 477 -14.61 30.27 -14.26
CA GLY A 477 -13.44 30.72 -15.01
C GLY A 477 -12.53 31.67 -14.22
N GLN A 478 -11.58 32.31 -14.93
CA GLN A 478 -10.61 33.27 -14.37
C GLN A 478 -9.65 32.69 -13.31
N TYR A 479 -9.26 31.43 -13.48
CA TYR A 479 -8.31 30.75 -12.59
C TYR A 479 -6.91 30.68 -13.19
N THR A 480 -5.90 30.67 -12.33
CA THR A 480 -4.52 30.37 -12.69
C THR A 480 -4.25 28.89 -12.41
N MET A 481 -3.77 28.16 -13.42
CA MET A 481 -3.37 26.76 -13.28
C MET A 481 -1.90 26.67 -12.88
N VAL A 482 -1.61 25.93 -11.81
CA VAL A 482 -0.25 25.53 -11.42
C VAL A 482 -0.11 24.04 -11.68
N ILE A 483 0.90 23.66 -12.47
CA ILE A 483 1.19 22.26 -12.81
C ILE A 483 2.27 21.77 -11.85
N GLY A 484 2.03 20.62 -11.21
CA GLY A 484 3.00 19.97 -10.32
C GLY A 484 4.22 19.41 -11.03
N SER A 485 5.16 18.89 -10.23
CA SER A 485 6.40 18.24 -10.68
C SER A 485 6.17 16.89 -11.34
#